data_AF-A0A924S5B2-F1
#
_entry.id   AF-A0A924S5B2-F1
#
_cell.length_a   1.000
_cell.length_b   1.000
_cell.length_c   1.000
_cell.angle_alpha   90.00
_cell.angle_beta   90.00
_cell.angle_gamma   90.00
#
_symmetry.space_group_name_H-M   'P 1'
#
loop_
_entity.id
_entity.type
_entity.pdbx_description
1 polymer ?
#
loop_
_entity_poly.entity_id
_entity_poly.type
_entity_poly.pdbx_seq_one_letter_code
_entity_poly.pdbx_strand_id
1 'polypeptide(L)' 'MSAIPNAFPGAAANDGDAQETREWTDALSAVIAVEGRERGHFLIEQLLDHARQQGIDLPFSANIAY' A
#
# COMPACT_ATOMS: atom_id res chain seq x y z
N MET A 1 20.28 -11.57 -8.48
CA MET A 1 18.96 -11.56 -7.82
C MET A 1 19.13 -10.81 -6.51
N SER A 2 18.40 -9.76 -6.15
CA SER A 2 17.02 -9.39 -6.45
C SER A 2 16.88 -7.87 -6.37
N ALA A 3 16.06 -7.28 -7.24
CA ALA A 3 15.76 -5.86 -7.21
C ALA A 3 14.97 -5.52 -5.93
N ILE A 4 15.49 -4.60 -5.12
CA ILE A 4 14.79 -4.06 -3.96
C ILE A 4 13.76 -3.06 -4.50
N PRO A 5 12.45 -3.27 -4.35
CA PRO A 5 11.46 -2.31 -4.81
C PRO A 5 11.57 -1.04 -3.95
N ASN A 6 11.70 0.09 -4.64
CA ASN A 6 11.81 1.44 -4.10
C ASN A 6 10.63 1.75 -3.17
N ALA A 7 10.85 1.61 -1.86
CA ALA A 7 9.88 1.95 -0.82
C ALA A 7 9.63 3.47 -0.79
N PHE A 8 8.38 3.85 -0.55
CA PHE A 8 7.94 5.24 -0.46
C PHE A 8 8.84 6.04 0.51
N PRO A 9 9.34 7.24 0.16
CA PRO A 9 10.39 7.95 0.92
C PRO A 9 10.00 8.47 2.32
N GLY A 10 8.87 8.05 2.89
CA GLY A 10 8.44 8.38 4.25
C GLY A 10 8.27 7.18 5.20
N ALA A 11 8.13 5.95 4.68
CA ALA A 11 7.81 4.78 5.49
C ALA A 11 9.06 3.98 5.92
N ALA A 12 10.06 3.85 5.05
CA ALA A 12 11.19 2.94 5.29
C ALA A 12 12.20 3.43 6.35
N ALA A 13 12.23 4.74 6.66
CA ALA A 13 13.18 5.29 7.64
C ALA A 13 12.70 5.17 9.10
N ASN A 14 11.42 4.84 9.32
CA ASN A 14 10.82 4.69 10.66
C ASN A 14 9.68 3.65 10.65
N ASP A 15 9.90 2.52 9.97
CA ASP A 15 8.97 1.39 10.04
C ASP A 15 9.11 0.74 11.43
N GLY A 16 8.18 1.08 12.34
CA GLY A 16 8.19 0.61 13.72
C GLY A 16 7.94 -0.90 13.85
N ASP A 17 7.33 -1.52 12.83
CA ASP A 17 7.13 -2.96 12.74
C ASP A 17 7.25 -3.45 11.28
N ALA A 18 8.48 -3.75 10.89
CA ALA A 18 8.77 -4.29 9.57
C ALA A 18 8.22 -5.71 9.34
N GLN A 19 7.81 -6.44 10.39
CA GLN A 19 7.13 -7.73 10.21
C GLN A 19 5.67 -7.48 9.82
N GLU A 20 4.99 -6.60 10.54
CA GLU A 20 3.62 -6.20 10.22
C GLU A 20 3.54 -5.66 8.79
N THR A 21 4.40 -4.71 8.42
CA THR A 21 4.44 -4.19 7.03
C THR A 21 4.59 -5.30 5.97
N ARG A 22 5.36 -6.35 6.26
CA ARG A 22 5.50 -7.52 5.36
C ARG A 22 4.24 -8.35 5.29
N GLU A 23 3.62 -8.66 6.43
CA GLU A 23 2.39 -9.45 6.49
C GLU A 23 1.25 -8.77 5.73
N TRP A 24 1.10 -7.46 5.88
CA TRP A 24 0.09 -6.68 5.18
C TRP A 24 0.35 -6.61 3.67
N THR A 25 1.61 -6.46 3.25
CA THR A 25 1.99 -6.45 1.83
C THR A 25 1.78 -7.83 1.18
N ASP A 26 2.08 -8.90 1.90
CA ASP A 26 1.87 -10.28 1.42
C ASP A 26 0.38 -10.60 1.32
N ALA A 27 -0.43 -10.18 2.30
CA ALA A 27 -1.88 -10.31 2.25
C ALA A 27 -2.48 -9.61 1.03
N LEU A 28 -2.06 -8.37 0.73
CA LEU A 28 -2.51 -7.66 -0.46
C LEU A 28 -2.09 -8.38 -1.75
N SER A 29 -0.86 -8.90 -1.79
CA SER A 29 -0.34 -9.65 -2.94
C SER A 29 -1.14 -10.94 -3.17
N ALA A 30 -1.49 -11.65 -2.10
CA ALA A 30 -2.32 -12.84 -2.15
C ALA A 30 -3.73 -12.52 -2.68
N VAL A 31 -4.35 -11.42 -2.24
CA VAL A 31 -5.67 -11.02 -2.76
C VAL A 31 -5.58 -10.68 -4.25
N ILE A 32 -4.55 -9.97 -4.69
CA ILE A 32 -4.34 -9.69 -6.12
C ILE A 32 -4.15 -10.99 -6.92
N ALA A 33 -3.43 -11.97 -6.36
CA ALA A 33 -3.19 -13.25 -7.01
C ALA A 33 -4.46 -14.11 -7.12
N VAL A 34 -5.35 -14.06 -6.12
CA VAL A 34 -6.57 -14.88 -6.04
C VAL A 34 -7.75 -14.20 -6.74
N GLU A 35 -8.03 -12.94 -6.42
CA GLU A 35 -9.21 -12.20 -6.90
C GLU A 35 -8.90 -11.30 -8.12
N GLY A 36 -7.62 -11.08 -8.42
CA GLY A 36 -7.18 -10.28 -9.57
C GLY A 36 -6.97 -8.80 -9.26
N ARG A 37 -6.53 -8.07 -10.30
CA ARG A 37 -6.12 -6.67 -10.19
C ARG A 37 -7.26 -5.73 -9.81
N GLU A 38 -8.48 -5.98 -10.29
CA GLU A 38 -9.65 -5.14 -10.01
C GLU A 38 -9.98 -5.11 -8.50
N ARG A 39 -9.92 -6.28 -7.85
CA ARG A 39 -10.15 -6.36 -6.41
C ARG A 39 -9.04 -5.69 -5.61
N GLY A 40 -7.79 -5.90 -5.99
CA GLY A 40 -6.64 -5.25 -5.36
C GLY A 40 -6.75 -3.73 -5.41
N HIS A 41 -7.13 -3.18 -6.56
CA HIS A 41 -7.37 -1.75 -6.72
C HIS A 41 -8.46 -1.25 -5.77
N PHE A 42 -9.61 -1.93 -5.75
CA PHE A 42 -10.73 -1.59 -4.87
C PHE A 42 -10.33 -1.59 -3.38
N LEU A 43 -9.52 -2.56 -2.95
CA LEU A 43 -9.05 -2.63 -1.56
C LEU A 43 -8.11 -1.47 -1.21
N ILE A 44 -7.22 -1.08 -2.12
CA ILE A 44 -6.33 0.06 -1.91
C ILE A 44 -7.13 1.36 -1.82
N GLU A 45 -8.14 1.55 -2.69
CA GLU A 45 -9.02 2.72 -2.63
C GLU A 45 -9.79 2.80 -1.30
N GLN A 46 -10.32 1.67 -0.83
CA GLN A 46 -11.00 1.59 0.47
C GLN A 46 -10.06 1.89 1.64
N LEU A 47 -8.84 1.36 1.62
CA LEU A 47 -7.83 1.64 2.66
C LEU A 47 -7.44 3.12 2.67
N LEU A 48 -7.31 3.74 1.49
CA LEU A 48 -7.01 5.16 1.36
C LEU A 48 -8.17 6.03 1.85
N ASP A 49 -9.41 5.68 1.54
CA ASP A 49 -10.59 6.37 2.04
C ASP A 49 -10.68 6.27 3.57
N HIS A 50 -10.45 5.07 4.12
CA HIS A 50 -10.42 4.84 5.56
C HIS A 50 -9.34 5.68 6.25
N ALA A 51 -8.12 5.72 5.70
CA ALA A 51 -7.03 6.54 6.24
C ALA A 51 -7.38 8.04 6.27
N ARG A 52 -8.05 8.54 5.21
CA ARG A 52 -8.54 9.92 5.17
C ARG A 52 -9.61 10.19 6.23
N GLN A 53 -10.55 9.27 6.43
CA GLN A 53 -11.57 9.39 7.48
C GLN A 53 -10.96 9.41 8.89
N GLN A 54 -9.84 8.70 9.09
CA GLN A 54 -9.09 8.71 10.35
C GLN A 54 -8.19 9.94 10.53
N GLY A 55 -8.22 10.90 9.60
CA GLY A 55 -7.42 12.13 9.69
C GLY A 55 -5.93 11.94 9.41
N ILE A 56 -5.54 10.80 8.81
CA ILE A 56 -4.20 10.63 8.26
C ILE A 56 -4.13 11.49 6.99
N ASP A 57 -3.66 12.73 7.15
CA ASP A 57 -3.54 13.71 6.07
C ASP A 57 -2.39 13.30 5.14
N LEU A 58 -2.69 12.39 4.21
CA LEU A 58 -1.83 12.12 3.07
C LEU A 58 -2.08 13.22 2.03
N PRO A 59 -1.13 14.15 1.79
CA PRO A 59 -1.28 15.12 0.73
C PRO A 59 -1.47 14.38 -0.59
N PHE A 60 -2.66 14.55 -1.17
CA PHE A 60 -3.08 13.92 -2.40
C PHE A 60 -2.13 14.30 -3.54
N SER A 61 -1.16 13.42 -3.85
CA SER A 61 -0.42 13.47 -5.10
C SER A 61 -1.11 12.54 -6.08
N ALA A 62 -2.20 13.01 -6.71
CA ALA A 62 -2.74 12.36 -7.90
C ALA A 62 -1.70 12.41 -9.02
N ASN A 63 -0.75 11.47 -8.99
CA ASN A 63 0.01 11.12 -10.17
C ASN A 63 -0.69 9.93 -10.80
N ILE A 64 -1.79 10.23 -11.50
CA ILE A 64 -2.40 9.29 -12.43
C ILE A 64 -1.35 9.05 -13.51
N ALA A 65 -0.55 7.98 -13.36
CA ALA A 65 0.27 7.50 -14.45
C ALA A 65 -0.68 6.88 -15.48
N TYR A 66 -0.91 7.61 -16.57
CA TYR A 66 -1.56 7.13 -17.79
C TYR A 66 -0.57 6.29 -18.62
#